data_AF-A9E482-F1
#
_entry.id   AF-A9E482-F1
#
_cell.length_a   1.000
_cell.length_b   1.000
_cell.length_c   1.000
_cell.angle_alpha   90.00
_cell.angle_beta   90.00
_cell.angle_gamma   90.00
#
_symmetry.space_group_name_H-M   'P 1'
#
loop_
_entity.id
_entity.type
_entity.pdbx_description
1 polymer ?
#
loop_
_entity_poly.entity_id
_entity_poly.type
_entity_poly.pdbx_seq_one_letter_code
_entity_poly.pdbx_strand_id
1 'polypeptide(L)'
;MSSATLQAEVFINQTHDGRASSGYLELVSSENILIDSILADIHFEARGRMRGQKETLTTFPIIVEPTLVKAHEETILPFTFFLDDAPIQSYHGRNVSFSYTCEVTMQVHKDDFKKLGLSLFSSVKSFMTSDRRLRTLKKFDIKDTNSSFKVREGTYDFSLKKNYGISVILAFLLFLLYVLFVPEMNVAYLVLGIVVLIITTIITQALMESSLRKIAMKLEHEGDNFRCTVDKTKKFTLKEPTLFYEIIEKVTDRRGTKTSTSIETVYISERKSLNNFRKNAEFSFPYVNNPDLATLELDDVAIFWQMTITGTTSLGLKLKLTSKFPVKKEKLVDDKEALVTL
;
A
#
# COMPACT_ATOMS: atom_id res chain seq x y z
N MET A 1 -28.78 26.72 -33.51
CA MET A 1 -28.07 27.55 -32.52
C MET A 1 -26.77 26.84 -32.20
N SER A 2 -25.64 27.52 -32.35
CA SER A 2 -24.33 27.00 -31.92
C SER A 2 -24.34 26.91 -30.40
N SER A 3 -23.98 25.75 -29.85
CA SER A 3 -23.82 25.59 -28.41
C SER A 3 -22.51 26.22 -27.94
N ALA A 4 -22.53 26.94 -26.82
CA ALA A 4 -21.31 27.45 -26.21
C ALA A 4 -20.43 26.30 -25.70
N THR A 5 -19.11 26.44 -25.87
CA THR A 5 -18.11 25.53 -25.32
C THR A 5 -17.39 26.22 -24.17
N LEU A 6 -17.10 25.45 -23.10
CA LEU A 6 -16.25 25.86 -21.98
C LEU A 6 -15.22 24.77 -21.76
N GLN A 7 -13.95 25.12 -21.93
CA GLN A 7 -12.80 24.26 -21.67
C GLN A 7 -12.19 24.66 -20.33
N ALA A 8 -11.78 23.65 -19.56
CA ALA A 8 -11.20 23.83 -18.24
C ALA A 8 -10.05 22.85 -18.04
N GLU A 9 -8.85 23.39 -17.85
CA GLU A 9 -7.65 22.60 -17.58
C GLU A 9 -6.99 23.03 -16.27
N VAL A 10 -6.58 22.05 -15.47
CA VAL A 10 -5.92 22.27 -14.18
C VAL A 10 -4.44 21.97 -14.32
N PHE A 11 -3.64 22.92 -13.87
CA PHE A 11 -2.19 22.83 -13.80
C PHE A 11 -1.74 22.89 -12.35
N ILE A 12 -0.80 22.01 -12.00
CA ILE A 12 -0.24 21.91 -10.65
C ILE A 12 1.27 22.01 -10.81
N ASN A 13 1.86 23.00 -10.17
CA ASN A 13 3.31 23.16 -10.11
C ASN A 13 3.85 22.20 -9.03
N GLN A 14 4.96 21.51 -9.33
CA GLN A 14 5.52 20.52 -8.41
C GLN A 14 5.89 21.16 -7.06
N THR A 15 5.57 20.42 -6.00
CA THR A 15 5.92 20.72 -4.60
C THR A 15 7.43 20.70 -4.41
N HIS A 16 8.02 21.82 -3.96
CA HIS A 16 9.42 21.85 -3.54
C HIS A 16 9.62 21.55 -2.05
N ASP A 17 8.65 21.86 -1.17
CA ASP A 17 8.84 21.77 0.30
C ASP A 17 7.72 21.04 1.07
N GLY A 18 6.96 20.17 0.39
CA GLY A 18 6.13 19.14 1.03
C GLY A 18 5.00 19.62 1.96
N ARG A 19 4.57 20.89 1.88
CA ARG A 19 3.40 21.42 2.63
C ARG A 19 2.44 22.21 1.76
N ALA A 20 2.94 23.15 0.97
CA ALA A 20 2.12 23.96 0.07
C ALA A 20 2.35 23.54 -1.38
N SER A 21 1.26 23.31 -2.11
CA SER A 21 1.27 23.15 -3.56
C SER A 21 0.56 24.35 -4.18
N SER A 22 1.07 24.85 -5.30
CA SER A 22 0.42 25.89 -6.08
C SER A 22 0.06 25.38 -7.47
N GLY A 23 -0.93 26.01 -8.06
CA GLY A 23 -1.41 25.68 -9.39
C GLY A 23 -2.27 26.80 -9.94
N TYR A 24 -2.86 26.54 -11.10
CA TYR A 24 -3.85 27.41 -11.69
C TYR A 24 -4.87 26.60 -12.48
N LEU A 25 -6.08 27.15 -12.56
CA LEU A 25 -7.14 26.69 -13.44
C LEU A 25 -7.19 27.63 -14.64
N GLU A 26 -7.06 27.06 -15.83
CA GLU A 26 -7.23 27.78 -17.10
C GLU A 26 -8.64 27.52 -17.64
N LEU A 27 -9.37 28.59 -17.95
CA LEU A 27 -10.70 28.56 -18.51
C LEU A 27 -10.73 29.30 -19.85
N VAL A 28 -11.30 28.64 -20.87
CA VAL A 28 -11.53 29.24 -22.19
C VAL A 28 -12.95 28.94 -22.63
N SER A 29 -13.70 29.97 -23.01
CA SER A 29 -15.07 29.80 -23.52
C SER A 29 -15.27 30.41 -24.90
N SER A 30 -16.18 29.83 -25.69
CA SER A 30 -16.63 30.45 -26.95
C SER A 30 -17.63 31.59 -26.74
N GLU A 31 -18.21 31.73 -25.55
CA GLU A 31 -19.18 32.77 -25.21
C GLU A 31 -18.91 33.35 -23.83
N ASN A 32 -19.58 34.46 -23.49
CA ASN A 32 -19.54 34.99 -22.13
C ASN A 32 -20.34 34.07 -21.20
N ILE A 33 -19.68 33.54 -20.18
CA ILE A 33 -20.26 32.62 -19.20
C ILE A 33 -19.96 33.12 -17.79
N LEU A 34 -21.00 33.30 -16.98
CA LEU A 34 -20.90 33.59 -15.57
C LEU A 34 -20.77 32.29 -14.76
N ILE A 35 -19.72 32.21 -13.94
CA ILE A 35 -19.46 31.10 -13.02
C ILE A 35 -19.74 31.59 -11.61
N ASP A 36 -20.67 30.94 -10.89
CA ASP A 36 -21.08 31.33 -9.54
C ASP A 36 -19.99 31.05 -8.50
N SER A 37 -19.36 29.87 -8.61
CA SER A 37 -18.35 29.41 -7.67
C SER A 37 -17.50 28.30 -8.29
N ILE A 38 -16.25 28.20 -7.84
CA ILE A 38 -15.34 27.12 -8.19
C ILE A 38 -14.74 26.55 -6.91
N LEU A 39 -14.95 25.26 -6.69
CA LEU A 39 -14.38 24.49 -5.58
C LEU A 39 -13.39 23.47 -6.13
N ALA A 40 -12.34 23.20 -5.37
CA ALA A 40 -11.37 22.16 -5.67
C ALA A 40 -11.26 21.19 -4.50
N ASP A 41 -11.25 19.91 -4.82
CA ASP A 41 -11.01 18.80 -3.89
C ASP A 41 -9.69 18.13 -4.25
N ILE A 42 -8.81 17.94 -3.25
CA ILE A 42 -7.63 17.09 -3.39
C ILE A 42 -7.96 15.73 -2.83
N HIS A 43 -7.70 14.70 -3.63
CA HIS A 43 -7.95 13.33 -3.26
C HIS A 43 -6.68 12.49 -3.30
N PHE A 44 -6.58 11.60 -2.32
CA PHE A 44 -5.68 10.46 -2.34
C PHE A 44 -6.39 9.27 -2.96
N GLU A 45 -5.78 8.66 -3.98
CA GLU A 45 -6.28 7.45 -4.63
C GLU A 45 -5.34 6.27 -4.38
N ALA A 46 -5.79 5.28 -3.61
CA ALA A 46 -5.15 3.98 -3.50
C ALA A 46 -5.83 2.99 -4.44
N ARG A 47 -5.10 2.52 -5.44
CA ARG A 47 -5.65 1.65 -6.49
C ARG A 47 -4.91 0.33 -6.56
N GLY A 48 -5.66 -0.74 -6.33
CA GLY A 48 -5.26 -2.09 -6.68
C GLY A 48 -5.54 -2.40 -8.15
N ARG A 49 -5.29 -3.63 -8.60
CA ARG A 49 -5.48 -4.04 -10.00
C ARG A 49 -6.88 -3.75 -10.58
N MET A 50 -7.92 -3.75 -9.73
CA MET A 50 -9.31 -3.76 -10.20
C MET A 50 -10.24 -2.77 -9.49
N ARG A 51 -9.86 -2.21 -8.34
CA ARG A 51 -10.64 -1.20 -7.60
C ARG A 51 -9.71 -0.12 -7.09
N GLY A 52 -10.15 1.13 -7.25
CA GLY A 52 -9.56 2.30 -6.61
C GLY A 52 -10.39 2.70 -5.41
N GLN A 53 -9.72 3.21 -4.39
CA GLN A 53 -10.30 3.90 -3.27
C GLN A 53 -9.85 5.33 -3.33
N LYS A 54 -10.75 6.24 -2.97
CA LYS A 54 -10.56 7.67 -3.10
C LYS A 54 -10.97 8.31 -1.78
N GLU A 55 -10.02 8.98 -1.15
CA GLU A 55 -10.20 9.73 0.09
C GLU A 55 -9.98 11.21 -0.21
N THR A 56 -10.88 12.07 0.27
CA THR A 56 -10.70 13.52 0.15
C THR A 56 -9.80 14.00 1.28
N LEU A 57 -8.67 14.61 0.93
CA LEU A 57 -7.69 15.13 1.89
C LEU A 57 -8.02 16.57 2.29
N THR A 58 -8.41 17.39 1.31
CA THR A 58 -8.77 18.79 1.55
C THR A 58 -9.70 19.30 0.46
N THR A 59 -10.50 20.30 0.81
CA THR A 59 -11.41 21.03 -0.06
C THR A 59 -11.15 22.52 0.11
N PHE A 60 -10.99 23.25 -0.98
CA PHE A 60 -10.74 24.69 -0.94
C PHE A 60 -11.46 25.42 -2.08
N PRO A 61 -11.91 26.67 -1.86
CA PRO A 61 -12.46 27.48 -2.93
C PRO A 61 -11.35 28.08 -3.80
N ILE A 62 -11.52 28.03 -5.12
CA ILE A 62 -10.73 28.83 -6.08
C ILE A 62 -11.43 30.18 -6.31
N ILE A 63 -12.76 30.15 -6.43
CA ILE A 63 -13.61 31.33 -6.58
C ILE A 63 -14.81 31.21 -5.65
N VAL A 64 -15.04 32.25 -4.86
CA VAL A 64 -16.21 32.41 -3.97
C VAL A 64 -17.27 33.38 -4.51
N GLU A 65 -16.91 34.25 -5.45
CA GLU A 65 -17.81 35.27 -6.00
C GLU A 65 -18.05 35.07 -7.50
N PRO A 66 -19.24 35.42 -8.02
CA PRO A 66 -19.56 35.27 -9.44
C PRO A 66 -18.51 35.92 -10.35
N THR A 67 -17.91 35.14 -11.23
CA THR A 67 -16.83 35.57 -12.12
C THR A 67 -17.22 35.35 -13.57
N LEU A 68 -17.05 36.39 -14.38
CA LEU A 68 -17.35 36.35 -15.81
C LEU A 68 -16.15 35.83 -16.60
N VAL A 69 -16.29 34.66 -17.21
CA VAL A 69 -15.37 34.16 -18.24
C VAL A 69 -15.79 34.77 -19.57
N LYS A 70 -14.92 35.57 -20.16
CA LYS A 70 -15.20 36.26 -21.42
C LYS A 70 -14.97 35.35 -22.62
N ALA A 71 -15.75 35.57 -23.67
CA ALA A 71 -15.65 34.84 -24.92
C ALA A 71 -14.26 35.01 -25.55
N HIS A 72 -13.62 33.89 -25.91
CA HIS A 72 -12.31 33.80 -26.57
C HIS A 72 -11.14 34.42 -25.80
N GLU A 73 -11.33 34.77 -24.52
CA GLU A 73 -10.26 35.22 -23.63
C GLU A 73 -9.89 34.08 -22.67
N GLU A 74 -8.59 33.92 -22.45
CA GLU A 74 -8.07 32.99 -21.45
C GLU A 74 -8.26 33.60 -20.05
N THR A 75 -8.89 32.87 -19.16
CA THR A 75 -9.03 33.24 -17.74
C THR A 75 -8.19 32.29 -16.89
N ILE A 76 -7.14 32.84 -16.27
CA ILE A 76 -6.22 32.09 -15.40
C ILE A 76 -6.53 32.37 -13.94
N LEU A 77 -6.81 31.33 -13.17
CA LEU A 77 -7.21 31.42 -11.77
C LEU A 77 -6.18 30.69 -10.90
N PRO A 78 -5.24 31.40 -10.26
CA PRO A 78 -4.23 30.79 -9.41
C PRO A 78 -4.86 30.27 -8.11
N PHE A 79 -4.33 29.16 -7.59
CA PHE A 79 -4.71 28.62 -6.30
C PHE A 79 -3.53 27.99 -5.58
N THR A 80 -3.66 27.92 -4.25
CA THR A 80 -2.69 27.26 -3.36
C THR A 80 -3.46 26.37 -2.39
N PHE A 81 -2.92 25.19 -2.09
CA PHE A 81 -3.47 24.28 -1.11
C PHE A 81 -2.39 23.65 -0.24
N PHE A 82 -2.78 23.24 0.95
CA PHE A 82 -1.91 22.62 1.93
C PHE A 82 -2.29 21.16 2.14
N LEU A 83 -1.29 20.29 2.19
CA LEU A 83 -1.43 18.88 2.52
C LEU A 83 -0.62 18.60 3.78
N ASP A 84 -1.24 18.83 4.94
CA ASP A 84 -0.55 18.70 6.22
C ASP A 84 -0.16 17.25 6.52
N ASP A 85 -0.99 16.28 6.12
CA ASP A 85 -0.81 14.85 6.36
C ASP A 85 -1.03 14.01 5.09
N ALA A 86 -0.16 14.17 4.08
CA ALA A 86 -0.15 13.24 2.95
C ALA A 86 0.20 11.81 3.45
N PRO A 87 -0.67 10.80 3.26
CA PRO A 87 -0.51 9.49 3.90
C PRO A 87 0.73 8.73 3.41
N ILE A 88 1.12 8.91 2.15
CA ILE A 88 2.32 8.32 1.53
C ILE A 88 2.71 9.08 0.26
N GLN A 89 3.94 8.92 -0.24
CA GLN A 89 4.31 9.45 -1.56
C GLN A 89 3.60 8.71 -2.70
N SER A 90 3.53 9.35 -3.87
CA SER A 90 3.03 8.69 -5.08
C SER A 90 3.85 7.44 -5.38
N TYR A 91 3.16 6.35 -5.73
CA TYR A 91 3.80 5.08 -6.01
C TYR A 91 3.09 4.34 -7.14
N HIS A 92 3.86 3.72 -8.03
CA HIS A 92 3.34 2.90 -9.13
C HIS A 92 4.03 1.54 -9.16
N GLY A 93 3.41 0.59 -8.48
CA GLY A 93 3.84 -0.81 -8.40
C GLY A 93 3.13 -1.73 -9.38
N ARG A 94 3.32 -3.03 -9.21
CA ARG A 94 2.75 -4.05 -10.10
C ARG A 94 1.28 -4.34 -9.81
N ASN A 95 0.93 -4.39 -8.53
CA ASN A 95 -0.42 -4.63 -8.05
C ASN A 95 -1.04 -3.38 -7.42
N VAL A 96 -0.21 -2.53 -6.81
CA VAL A 96 -0.60 -1.37 -6.01
C VAL A 96 -0.15 -0.08 -6.66
N SER A 97 -1.00 0.95 -6.61
CA SER A 97 -0.63 2.32 -6.96
C SER A 97 -1.25 3.31 -5.99
N PHE A 98 -0.50 4.36 -5.67
CA PHE A 98 -0.91 5.49 -4.85
C PHE A 98 -0.73 6.76 -5.69
N SER A 99 -1.79 7.55 -5.86
CA SER A 99 -1.74 8.76 -6.68
C SER A 99 -2.61 9.86 -6.10
N TYR A 100 -2.31 11.11 -6.45
CA TYR A 100 -3.07 12.27 -6.02
C TYR A 100 -3.83 12.87 -7.20
N THR A 101 -5.04 13.33 -6.95
CA THR A 101 -5.89 13.97 -7.96
C THR A 101 -6.49 15.25 -7.41
N CYS A 102 -6.37 16.35 -8.16
CA CYS A 102 -7.16 17.57 -7.95
C CYS A 102 -8.41 17.49 -8.83
N GLU A 103 -9.59 17.48 -8.22
CA GLU A 103 -10.88 17.57 -8.90
C GLU A 103 -11.45 18.96 -8.68
N VAL A 104 -11.63 19.71 -9.77
CA VAL A 104 -12.24 21.04 -9.74
C VAL A 104 -13.68 20.94 -10.19
N THR A 105 -14.58 21.45 -9.36
CA THR A 105 -16.02 21.51 -9.60
C THR A 105 -16.44 22.96 -9.75
N MET A 106 -16.98 23.30 -10.92
CA MET A 106 -17.50 24.62 -11.26
C MET A 106 -19.02 24.61 -11.26
N GLN A 107 -19.62 25.61 -10.62
CA GLN A 107 -21.05 25.87 -10.68
C GLN A 107 -21.32 27.01 -11.66
N VAL A 108 -21.97 26.71 -12.77
CA VAL A 108 -22.30 27.70 -13.80
C VAL A 108 -23.63 28.38 -13.46
N HIS A 109 -23.71 29.70 -13.66
CA HIS A 109 -24.93 30.46 -13.41
C HIS A 109 -26.10 29.90 -14.23
N LYS A 110 -27.30 29.90 -13.65
CA LYS A 110 -28.49 29.25 -14.21
C LYS A 110 -28.84 29.72 -15.63
N ASP A 111 -28.63 31.00 -15.91
CA ASP A 111 -28.99 31.60 -17.20
C ASP A 111 -27.98 31.25 -18.30
N ASP A 112 -26.71 31.07 -17.94
CA ASP A 112 -25.65 30.70 -18.88
C ASP A 112 -25.53 29.19 -19.05
N PHE A 113 -26.03 28.40 -18.08
CA PHE A 113 -26.07 26.95 -18.18
C PHE A 113 -26.83 26.46 -19.43
N LYS A 114 -27.87 27.19 -19.85
CA LYS A 114 -28.64 26.86 -21.07
C LYS A 114 -27.86 27.08 -22.36
N LYS A 115 -26.78 27.88 -22.32
CA LYS A 115 -25.91 28.15 -23.48
C LYS A 115 -24.93 27.01 -23.71
N LEU A 116 -24.55 26.29 -22.66
CA LEU A 116 -23.63 25.16 -22.73
C LEU A 116 -24.31 23.96 -23.42
N GLY A 117 -23.68 23.47 -24.49
CA GLY A 117 -24.16 22.30 -25.21
C GLY A 117 -23.95 21.00 -24.44
N LEU A 118 -24.88 20.06 -24.58
CA LEU A 118 -24.73 18.67 -24.11
C LEU A 118 -23.62 17.89 -24.84
N SER A 119 -22.95 18.48 -25.85
CA SER A 119 -21.99 17.81 -26.73
C SER A 119 -20.51 18.01 -26.34
N LEU A 120 -20.20 18.23 -25.07
CA LEU A 120 -18.82 18.36 -24.56
C LEU A 120 -18.08 17.00 -24.49
N PHE A 121 -18.04 16.22 -25.59
CA PHE A 121 -17.48 14.87 -25.60
C PHE A 121 -16.57 14.58 -26.79
N SER A 122 -15.43 15.27 -26.93
CA SER A 122 -14.41 14.78 -27.86
C SER A 122 -12.97 14.77 -27.36
N SER A 123 -12.60 15.45 -26.26
CA SER A 123 -11.17 15.47 -25.90
C SER A 123 -10.78 15.73 -24.44
N VAL A 124 -11.67 16.20 -23.56
CA VAL A 124 -11.28 16.59 -22.18
C VAL A 124 -12.10 15.81 -21.15
N LYS A 125 -11.47 15.41 -20.05
CA LYS A 125 -12.02 14.61 -18.94
C LYS A 125 -13.08 15.36 -18.10
N SER A 126 -13.97 16.11 -18.75
CA SER A 126 -15.03 16.86 -18.10
C SER A 126 -16.38 16.16 -18.24
N PHE A 127 -17.02 15.88 -17.10
CA PHE A 127 -18.34 15.26 -17.04
C PHE A 127 -19.37 16.28 -16.56
N MET A 128 -20.45 16.46 -17.32
CA MET A 128 -21.60 17.27 -16.92
C MET A 128 -22.54 16.41 -16.07
N THR A 129 -22.72 16.79 -14.81
CA THR A 129 -23.68 16.13 -13.92
C THR A 129 -25.05 16.83 -13.99
N SER A 130 -26.13 16.10 -13.69
CA SER A 130 -27.51 16.61 -13.77
C SER A 130 -27.81 17.81 -12.86
N ASP A 131 -26.87 18.13 -11.95
CA ASP A 131 -26.91 19.23 -10.97
C ASP A 131 -26.21 20.52 -11.45
N ARG A 132 -25.98 20.69 -12.76
CA ARG A 132 -25.38 21.89 -13.39
C ARG A 132 -23.91 22.15 -13.03
N ARG A 133 -23.18 21.10 -12.69
CA ARG A 133 -21.76 21.19 -12.36
C ARG A 133 -20.90 20.68 -13.50
N LEU A 134 -19.80 21.39 -13.72
CA LEU A 134 -18.73 20.96 -14.61
C LEU A 134 -17.56 20.51 -13.75
N ARG A 135 -17.04 19.32 -14.03
CA ARG A 135 -15.89 18.75 -13.32
C ARG A 135 -14.70 18.69 -14.25
N THR A 136 -13.50 18.98 -13.75
CA THR A 136 -12.24 18.68 -14.43
C THR A 136 -11.26 18.08 -13.44
N LEU A 137 -10.33 17.25 -13.90
CA LEU A 137 -9.45 16.49 -13.02
C LEU A 137 -8.01 16.47 -13.52
N LYS A 138 -7.06 16.67 -12.59
CA LYS A 138 -5.62 16.55 -12.84
C LYS A 138 -4.97 15.62 -11.84
N LYS A 139 -4.27 14.60 -12.35
CA LYS A 139 -3.39 13.77 -11.53
C LYS A 139 -2.05 14.45 -11.35
N PHE A 140 -1.48 14.34 -10.16
CA PHE A 140 -0.17 14.86 -9.83
C PHE A 140 0.56 13.92 -8.87
N ASP A 141 1.88 14.05 -8.83
CA ASP A 141 2.73 13.23 -7.96
C ASP A 141 3.27 14.04 -6.80
N ILE A 142 3.21 13.43 -5.61
CA ILE A 142 3.90 13.93 -4.43
C ILE A 142 5.15 13.08 -4.23
N LYS A 143 6.31 13.74 -4.36
CA LYS A 143 7.61 13.18 -4.03
C LYS A 143 8.22 14.06 -2.96
N ASP A 144 8.63 13.46 -1.86
CA ASP A 144 9.32 14.18 -0.79
C ASP A 144 10.73 13.59 -0.66
N THR A 145 11.71 14.45 -0.91
CA THR A 145 13.14 14.10 -0.90
C THR A 145 13.76 14.26 0.49
N ASN A 146 13.04 14.86 1.45
CA ASN A 146 13.56 15.28 2.75
C ASN A 146 13.01 14.42 3.92
N SER A 147 12.52 13.22 3.62
CA SER A 147 12.14 12.24 4.64
C SER A 147 13.02 11.01 4.61
N SER A 148 13.34 10.51 5.80
CA SER A 148 14.06 9.25 5.99
C SER A 148 13.12 8.19 6.53
N PHE A 149 13.47 6.92 6.30
CA PHE A 149 12.73 5.80 6.87
C PHE A 149 13.04 5.62 8.35
N LYS A 150 12.02 5.25 9.10
CA LYS A 150 12.12 4.85 10.50
C LYS A 150 11.28 3.63 10.77
N VAL A 151 11.93 2.54 11.14
CA VAL A 151 11.22 1.38 11.71
C VAL A 151 10.52 1.80 13.00
N ARG A 152 9.33 1.25 13.24
CA ARG A 152 8.75 1.33 14.58
C ARG A 152 9.50 0.37 15.49
N GLU A 153 10.20 0.94 16.47
CA GLU A 153 10.93 0.15 17.45
C GLU A 153 9.98 -0.74 18.26
N GLY A 154 10.45 -1.94 18.58
CA GLY A 154 9.65 -2.90 19.33
C GLY A 154 10.03 -4.34 19.07
N THR A 155 9.29 -5.23 19.72
CA THR A 155 9.46 -6.68 19.60
C THR A 155 8.34 -7.25 18.73
N TYR A 156 8.72 -8.05 17.74
CA TYR A 156 7.82 -8.65 16.77
C TYR A 156 8.03 -10.16 16.72
N ASP A 157 6.94 -10.92 16.87
CA ASP A 157 6.99 -12.37 16.84
C ASP A 157 7.03 -12.90 15.40
N PHE A 158 7.83 -13.93 15.17
CA PHE A 158 7.79 -14.65 13.90
C PHE A 158 6.63 -15.64 13.87
N SER A 159 5.96 -15.68 12.72
CA SER A 159 4.94 -16.66 12.40
C SER A 159 5.47 -17.68 11.40
N LEU A 160 5.08 -18.95 11.56
CA LEU A 160 5.41 -19.98 10.60
C LEU A 160 4.47 -19.90 9.40
N LYS A 161 5.03 -19.84 8.19
CA LYS A 161 4.21 -20.06 7.00
C LYS A 161 3.77 -21.52 6.98
N LYS A 162 2.44 -21.76 6.96
CA LYS A 162 1.86 -23.12 6.89
C LYS A 162 2.54 -23.93 5.79
N ASN A 163 3.10 -25.07 6.16
CA ASN A 163 3.72 -26.01 5.23
C ASN A 163 2.87 -27.29 5.17
N TYR A 164 2.08 -27.42 4.11
CA TYR A 164 1.24 -28.60 3.88
C TYR A 164 2.03 -29.85 3.46
N GLY A 165 3.32 -29.72 3.15
CA GLY A 165 4.16 -30.85 2.71
C GLY A 165 4.24 -31.98 3.75
N ILE A 166 4.25 -31.64 5.05
CA ILE A 166 4.27 -32.63 6.12
C ILE A 166 2.96 -33.43 6.14
N SER A 167 1.82 -32.76 5.98
CA SER A 167 0.51 -33.41 5.91
C SER A 167 0.42 -34.36 4.71
N VAL A 168 1.01 -33.99 3.57
CA VAL A 168 1.07 -34.85 2.38
C VAL A 168 1.92 -36.10 2.63
N ILE A 169 3.11 -35.96 3.22
CA ILE A 169 3.98 -37.11 3.54
C ILE A 169 3.27 -38.05 4.53
N LEU A 170 2.63 -37.50 5.55
CA LEU A 170 1.89 -38.28 6.53
C LEU A 170 0.69 -39.01 5.90
N ALA A 171 -0.06 -38.34 5.03
CA ALA A 171 -1.17 -38.93 4.29
C ALA A 171 -0.69 -40.10 3.41
N PHE A 172 0.46 -39.93 2.75
CA PHE A 172 1.06 -40.98 1.93
C PHE A 172 1.48 -42.20 2.77
N LEU A 173 2.10 -41.98 3.94
CA LEU A 173 2.48 -43.07 4.86
C LEU A 173 1.26 -43.83 5.39
N LEU A 174 0.20 -43.11 5.79
CA LEU A 174 -1.05 -43.73 6.24
C LEU A 174 -1.73 -44.53 5.11
N PHE A 175 -1.70 -44.01 3.89
CA PHE A 175 -2.19 -44.73 2.71
C PHE A 175 -1.38 -46.00 2.45
N LEU A 176 -0.04 -45.93 2.54
CA LEU A 176 0.82 -47.10 2.37
C LEU A 176 0.54 -48.17 3.44
N LEU A 177 0.40 -47.77 4.70
CA LEU A 177 0.02 -48.66 5.80
C LEU A 177 -1.35 -49.30 5.54
N TYR A 178 -2.32 -48.53 5.06
CA TYR A 178 -3.64 -49.06 4.73
C TYR A 178 -3.54 -50.16 3.65
N VAL A 179 -2.81 -49.92 2.55
CA VAL A 179 -2.62 -50.91 1.47
C VAL A 179 -1.91 -52.17 1.96
N LEU A 180 -0.96 -52.05 2.88
CA LEU A 180 -0.17 -53.18 3.38
C LEU A 180 -0.93 -54.06 4.39
N PHE A 181 -1.78 -53.46 5.22
CA PHE A 181 -2.40 -54.14 6.36
C PHE A 181 -3.90 -54.42 6.20
N VAL A 182 -4.56 -53.83 5.20
CA VAL A 182 -6.00 -54.00 4.97
C VAL A 182 -6.20 -54.74 3.64
N PRO A 183 -6.35 -56.07 3.66
CA PRO A 183 -6.40 -56.89 2.45
C PRO A 183 -7.67 -56.68 1.60
N GLU A 184 -8.73 -56.09 2.15
CA GLU A 184 -9.97 -55.77 1.45
C GLU A 184 -10.37 -54.31 1.65
N MET A 185 -10.89 -53.67 0.61
CA MET A 185 -11.30 -52.26 0.66
C MET A 185 -12.51 -52.06 1.60
N ASN A 186 -12.22 -51.73 2.87
CA ASN A 186 -13.24 -51.49 3.87
C ASN A 186 -13.32 -49.99 4.21
N VAL A 187 -14.48 -49.41 3.90
CA VAL A 187 -14.79 -47.98 4.02
C VAL A 187 -14.61 -47.47 5.46
N ALA A 188 -14.88 -48.28 6.48
CA ALA A 188 -14.74 -47.87 7.88
C ALA A 188 -13.27 -47.56 8.24
N TYR A 189 -12.32 -48.36 7.75
CA TYR A 189 -10.90 -48.10 7.97
C TYR A 189 -10.41 -46.89 7.19
N LEU A 190 -10.97 -46.63 6.00
CA LEU A 190 -10.67 -45.42 5.23
C LEU A 190 -11.14 -44.16 5.97
N VAL A 191 -12.36 -44.16 6.50
CA VAL A 191 -12.89 -43.04 7.31
C VAL A 191 -12.04 -42.83 8.56
N LEU A 192 -11.69 -43.91 9.28
CA LEU A 192 -10.82 -43.83 10.45
C LEU A 192 -9.44 -43.25 10.11
N GLY A 193 -8.84 -43.68 9.00
CA GLY A 193 -7.56 -43.15 8.51
C GLY A 193 -7.60 -41.65 8.22
N ILE A 194 -8.69 -41.17 7.61
CA ILE A 194 -8.91 -39.73 7.37
C ILE A 194 -9.01 -38.98 8.71
N VAL A 195 -9.77 -39.49 9.68
CA VAL A 195 -9.90 -38.86 11.00
C VAL A 195 -8.55 -38.78 11.71
N VAL A 196 -7.77 -39.87 11.70
CA VAL A 196 -6.42 -39.92 12.29
C VAL A 196 -5.48 -38.93 11.60
N LEU A 197 -5.54 -38.81 10.27
CA LEU A 197 -4.74 -37.85 9.50
C LEU A 197 -5.08 -36.41 9.89
N ILE A 198 -6.38 -36.07 10.01
CA ILE A 198 -6.84 -34.74 10.42
C ILE A 198 -6.33 -34.42 11.83
N ILE A 199 -6.55 -35.31 12.80
CA ILE A 199 -6.12 -35.12 14.20
C ILE A 199 -4.59 -34.95 14.27
N THR A 200 -3.83 -35.81 13.59
CA THR A 200 -2.36 -35.75 13.61
C THR A 200 -1.85 -34.47 12.94
N THR A 201 -2.51 -34.01 11.87
CA THR A 201 -2.20 -32.72 11.24
C THR A 201 -2.45 -31.55 12.18
N ILE A 202 -3.56 -31.54 12.92
CA ILE A 202 -3.89 -30.50 13.90
C ILE A 202 -2.85 -30.50 15.03
N ILE A 203 -2.53 -31.67 15.60
CA ILE A 203 -1.55 -31.80 16.69
C ILE A 203 -0.16 -31.33 16.24
N THR A 204 0.30 -31.77 15.07
CA THR A 204 1.62 -31.38 14.54
C THR A 204 1.72 -29.88 14.26
N GLN A 205 0.67 -29.27 13.70
CA GLN A 205 0.60 -27.82 13.52
C GLN A 205 0.63 -27.08 14.87
N ALA A 206 -0.17 -27.52 15.85
CA ALA A 206 -0.19 -26.91 17.19
C ALA A 206 1.16 -27.00 17.91
N LEU A 207 1.86 -28.15 17.81
CA LEU A 207 3.20 -28.34 18.36
C LEU A 207 4.24 -27.45 17.67
N MET A 208 4.16 -27.31 16.34
CA MET A 208 5.01 -26.40 15.59
C MET A 208 4.77 -24.95 16.00
N GLU A 209 3.52 -24.49 16.02
CA GLU A 209 3.17 -23.12 16.44
C GLU A 209 3.62 -22.83 17.88
N SER A 210 3.39 -23.75 18.82
CA SER A 210 3.84 -23.59 20.21
C SER A 210 5.36 -23.53 20.36
N SER A 211 6.10 -24.23 19.51
CA SER A 211 7.57 -24.20 19.50
C SER A 211 8.12 -22.90 18.89
N LEU A 212 7.32 -22.26 18.02
CA LEU A 212 7.69 -21.09 17.22
C LEU A 212 7.28 -19.75 17.84
N ARG A 213 6.28 -19.73 18.74
CA ARG A 213 5.92 -18.59 19.62
C ARG A 213 7.06 -18.10 20.55
N LYS A 214 8.32 -18.47 20.27
CA LYS A 214 9.51 -18.10 21.05
C LYS A 214 10.56 -17.38 20.21
N ILE A 215 10.36 -17.27 18.90
CA ILE A 215 11.30 -16.55 18.03
C ILE A 215 10.71 -15.18 17.83
N ALA A 216 11.30 -14.20 18.50
CA ALA A 216 11.00 -12.80 18.33
C ALA A 216 12.21 -12.07 17.74
N MET A 217 11.96 -10.96 17.08
CA MET A 217 12.97 -9.97 16.76
C MET A 217 12.69 -8.68 17.51
N LYS A 218 13.75 -8.00 17.94
CA LYS A 218 13.72 -6.62 18.37
C LYS A 218 14.24 -5.74 17.24
N LEU A 219 13.50 -4.68 16.91
CA LEU A 219 13.92 -3.67 15.94
C LEU A 219 14.22 -2.34 16.65
N GLU A 220 15.31 -1.71 16.25
CA GLU A 220 15.77 -0.40 16.73
C GLU A 220 16.22 0.44 15.52
N HIS A 221 15.93 1.74 15.52
CA HIS A 221 16.33 2.63 14.44
C HIS A 221 17.81 3.05 14.61
N GLU A 222 18.57 3.09 13.50
CA GLU A 222 20.00 3.41 13.52
C GLU A 222 20.40 4.23 12.28
N GLY A 223 19.96 5.48 12.23
CA GLY A 223 20.25 6.40 11.12
C GLY A 223 19.67 5.88 9.79
N ASP A 224 20.52 5.69 8.78
CA ASP A 224 20.14 5.11 7.48
C ASP A 224 19.94 3.59 7.50
N ASN A 225 20.05 2.98 8.68
CA ASN A 225 19.85 1.57 8.91
C ASN A 225 18.82 1.33 10.01
N PHE A 226 18.48 0.07 10.20
CA PHE A 226 17.83 -0.41 11.40
C PHE A 226 18.53 -1.66 11.91
N ARG A 227 18.60 -1.77 13.22
CA ARG A 227 19.17 -2.90 13.93
C ARG A 227 18.07 -3.92 14.19
N CYS A 228 18.38 -5.17 13.92
CA CYS A 228 17.51 -6.32 14.12
C CYS A 228 18.23 -7.32 15.01
N THR A 229 17.71 -7.53 16.21
CA THR A 229 18.19 -8.54 17.16
C THR A 229 17.21 -9.70 17.18
N VAL A 230 17.64 -10.87 16.74
CA VAL A 230 16.82 -12.10 16.81
C VAL A 230 17.11 -12.80 18.14
N ASP A 231 16.08 -13.01 18.94
CA ASP A 231 16.20 -13.61 20.26
C ASP A 231 16.51 -15.11 20.18
N LYS A 232 17.39 -15.54 21.09
CA LYS A 232 17.77 -16.94 21.26
C LYS A 232 16.54 -17.82 21.49
N THR A 233 16.43 -18.87 20.68
CA THR A 233 15.42 -19.91 20.90
C THR A 233 16.06 -21.23 21.32
N LYS A 234 15.82 -21.64 22.57
CA LYS A 234 16.38 -22.90 23.11
C LYS A 234 15.74 -24.17 22.52
N LYS A 235 14.53 -24.08 21.93
CA LYS A 235 13.71 -25.23 21.51
C LYS A 235 13.61 -25.42 19.99
N PHE A 236 14.27 -24.59 19.20
CA PHE A 236 14.15 -24.60 17.75
C PHE A 236 15.52 -24.47 17.10
N THR A 237 15.79 -25.33 16.12
CA THR A 237 17.06 -25.35 15.40
C THR A 237 16.79 -25.44 13.91
N LEU A 238 17.40 -24.53 13.16
CA LEU A 238 17.48 -24.56 11.71
C LEU A 238 18.92 -24.80 11.29
N LYS A 239 19.11 -25.60 10.25
CA LYS A 239 20.35 -25.69 9.49
C LYS A 239 20.38 -24.52 8.49
N GLU A 240 21.53 -23.89 8.40
CA GLU A 240 21.82 -22.77 7.48
C GLU A 240 20.74 -21.66 7.52
N PRO A 241 20.36 -21.15 8.71
CA PRO A 241 19.33 -20.12 8.77
C PRO A 241 19.84 -18.82 8.16
N THR A 242 19.02 -18.19 7.34
CA THR A 242 19.28 -16.89 6.71
C THR A 242 18.18 -15.91 7.07
N LEU A 243 18.57 -14.67 7.38
CA LEU A 243 17.71 -13.54 7.71
C LEU A 243 17.77 -12.49 6.60
N PHE A 244 16.63 -11.96 6.20
CA PHE A 244 16.53 -10.84 5.28
C PHE A 244 15.15 -10.21 5.41
N TYR A 245 15.01 -8.95 5.01
CA TYR A 245 13.70 -8.31 4.90
C TYR A 245 13.23 -8.27 3.45
N GLU A 246 11.92 -8.30 3.28
CA GLU A 246 11.21 -8.18 2.02
C GLU A 246 10.22 -7.01 2.15
N ILE A 247 10.05 -6.24 1.08
CA ILE A 247 8.94 -5.29 0.95
C ILE A 247 7.91 -5.90 0.03
N ILE A 248 6.66 -5.93 0.47
CA ILE A 248 5.60 -6.70 -0.18
C ILE A 248 4.41 -5.79 -0.50
N GLU A 249 4.00 -5.80 -1.75
CA GLU A 249 2.70 -5.32 -2.20
C GLU A 249 1.65 -6.41 -1.99
N LYS A 250 0.48 -6.04 -1.49
CA LYS A 250 -0.67 -6.92 -1.35
C LYS A 250 -1.94 -6.23 -1.82
N VAL A 251 -2.72 -6.92 -2.63
CA VAL A 251 -4.08 -6.52 -2.99
C VAL A 251 -5.03 -7.67 -2.68
N THR A 252 -6.09 -7.38 -1.94
CA THR A 252 -7.18 -8.31 -1.62
C THR A 252 -8.39 -7.94 -2.49
N ASP A 253 -8.86 -8.85 -3.33
CA ASP A 253 -10.09 -8.66 -4.09
C ASP A 253 -11.21 -9.42 -3.37
N ARG A 254 -12.18 -8.66 -2.84
CA ARG A 254 -13.34 -9.21 -2.11
C ARG A 254 -14.63 -9.25 -2.93
N ARG A 255 -14.56 -9.07 -4.26
CA ARG A 255 -15.77 -9.04 -5.10
C ARG A 255 -16.37 -10.43 -5.29
N GLY A 256 -17.70 -10.50 -5.28
CA GLY A 256 -18.45 -11.75 -5.46
C GLY A 256 -18.42 -12.64 -4.22
N THR A 257 -18.40 -13.96 -4.42
CA THR A 257 -18.44 -14.96 -3.33
C THR A 257 -17.06 -15.48 -2.91
N LYS A 258 -15.98 -15.04 -3.56
CA LYS A 258 -14.62 -15.53 -3.31
C LYS A 258 -13.64 -14.37 -3.11
N THR A 259 -12.90 -14.43 -2.01
CA THR A 259 -11.78 -13.53 -1.75
C THR A 259 -10.51 -14.05 -2.44
N SER A 260 -9.90 -13.21 -3.27
CA SER A 260 -8.59 -13.46 -3.89
C SER A 260 -7.54 -12.52 -3.27
N THR A 261 -6.30 -12.96 -3.14
CA THR A 261 -5.21 -12.09 -2.68
C THR A 261 -4.03 -12.23 -3.62
N SER A 262 -3.64 -11.12 -4.24
CA SER A 262 -2.42 -10.99 -5.04
C SER A 262 -1.31 -10.41 -4.17
N ILE A 263 -0.13 -11.01 -4.21
CA ILE A 263 1.04 -10.61 -3.42
C ILE A 263 2.23 -10.52 -4.38
N GLU A 264 2.99 -9.44 -4.32
CA GLU A 264 4.24 -9.28 -5.05
C GLU A 264 5.34 -8.80 -4.10
N THR A 265 6.52 -9.39 -4.20
CA THR A 265 7.71 -8.91 -3.48
C THR A 265 8.43 -7.89 -4.35
N VAL A 266 8.47 -6.63 -3.91
CA VAL A 266 9.08 -5.53 -4.69
C VAL A 266 10.54 -5.30 -4.36
N TYR A 267 10.97 -5.72 -3.17
CA TYR A 267 12.36 -5.62 -2.73
C TYR A 267 12.71 -6.78 -1.81
N ILE A 268 13.96 -7.24 -1.89
CA ILE A 268 14.56 -8.23 -1.00
C ILE A 268 15.93 -7.70 -0.60
N SER A 269 16.20 -7.61 0.70
CA SER A 269 17.52 -7.20 1.20
C SER A 269 18.58 -8.27 0.96
N GLU A 270 19.84 -7.90 1.20
CA GLU A 270 20.91 -8.89 1.33
C GLU A 270 20.56 -9.94 2.41
N ARG A 271 20.92 -11.19 2.15
CA ARG A 271 20.71 -12.31 3.07
C ARG A 271 21.87 -12.42 4.05
N LYS A 272 21.57 -12.39 5.34
CA LYS A 272 22.55 -12.53 6.42
C LYS A 272 22.45 -13.90 7.06
N SER A 273 23.59 -14.59 7.17
CA SER A 273 23.65 -15.90 7.82
C SER A 273 23.47 -15.75 9.33
N LEU A 274 22.52 -16.49 9.90
CA LEU A 274 22.33 -16.64 11.34
C LEU A 274 23.28 -17.73 11.84
N ASN A 275 24.55 -17.37 12.02
CA ASN A 275 25.55 -18.27 12.56
C ASN A 275 25.18 -18.62 14.01
N ASN A 276 24.56 -19.80 14.20
CA ASN A 276 24.12 -20.36 15.48
C ASN A 276 22.86 -19.70 16.09
N PHE A 277 21.68 -20.22 15.73
CA PHE A 277 20.35 -19.87 16.27
C PHE A 277 20.18 -20.04 17.81
N ARG A 278 21.24 -20.46 18.51
CA ARG A 278 21.27 -20.66 19.97
C ARG A 278 21.82 -19.47 20.76
N LYS A 279 22.21 -18.38 20.09
CA LYS A 279 22.59 -17.10 20.72
C LYS A 279 21.75 -15.99 20.10
N ASN A 280 21.62 -14.87 20.82
CA ASN A 280 21.06 -13.66 20.23
C ASN A 280 21.99 -13.25 19.09
N ALA A 281 21.39 -12.93 17.94
CA ALA A 281 22.13 -12.50 16.76
C ALA A 281 21.64 -11.12 16.38
N GLU A 282 22.59 -10.21 16.13
CA GLU A 282 22.32 -8.82 15.84
C GLU A 282 22.79 -8.52 14.42
N PHE A 283 21.93 -7.82 13.67
CA PHE A 283 22.18 -7.47 12.28
C PHE A 283 21.73 -6.03 12.04
N SER A 284 22.57 -5.24 11.38
CA SER A 284 22.16 -3.93 10.86
C SER A 284 21.71 -4.07 9.41
N PHE A 285 20.54 -3.56 9.04
CA PHE A 285 20.02 -3.60 7.68
C PHE A 285 19.86 -2.17 7.15
N PRO A 286 20.38 -1.86 5.95
CA PRO A 286 20.11 -0.57 5.32
C PRO A 286 18.65 -0.50 4.88
N TYR A 287 18.07 0.69 4.98
CA TYR A 287 16.80 0.96 4.30
C TYR A 287 16.98 0.89 2.78
N VAL A 288 15.88 0.67 2.06
CA VAL A 288 15.88 0.71 0.60
C VAL A 288 16.03 2.15 0.11
N ASN A 289 16.82 2.35 -0.95
CA ASN A 289 16.98 3.65 -1.62
C ASN A 289 15.77 4.02 -2.50
N ASN A 290 14.56 3.70 -2.04
CA ASN A 290 13.32 4.10 -2.71
C ASN A 290 12.34 4.60 -1.63
N PRO A 291 12.10 5.92 -1.55
CA PRO A 291 11.27 6.50 -0.52
C PRO A 291 9.81 6.02 -0.66
N ASP A 292 9.31 5.65 -1.83
CA ASP A 292 7.88 5.38 -2.07
C ASP A 292 7.35 4.09 -1.41
N LEU A 293 8.23 3.34 -0.73
CA LEU A 293 7.94 2.01 -0.19
C LEU A 293 7.65 1.99 1.32
N ALA A 294 7.14 3.09 1.89
CA ALA A 294 6.70 3.12 3.29
C ALA A 294 5.54 2.13 3.55
N THR A 295 5.36 1.72 4.80
CA THR A 295 4.24 0.84 5.16
C THR A 295 2.92 1.62 5.11
N LEU A 296 1.97 1.13 4.31
CA LEU A 296 0.61 1.66 4.23
C LEU A 296 -0.36 0.49 4.08
N GLU A 297 -1.47 0.52 4.81
CA GLU A 297 -2.59 -0.41 4.63
C GLU A 297 -3.87 0.42 4.55
N LEU A 298 -4.50 0.41 3.36
CA LEU A 298 -5.78 1.07 3.11
C LEU A 298 -6.73 0.02 2.51
N ASP A 299 -7.66 -0.44 3.35
CA ASP A 299 -8.64 -1.51 3.10
C ASP A 299 -8.06 -2.77 2.42
N ASP A 300 -8.14 -2.81 1.09
CA ASP A 300 -7.80 -3.95 0.25
C ASP A 300 -6.38 -3.85 -0.34
N VAL A 301 -5.70 -2.71 -0.15
CA VAL A 301 -4.39 -2.41 -0.72
C VAL A 301 -3.39 -2.20 0.42
N ALA A 302 -2.22 -2.84 0.32
CA ALA A 302 -1.17 -2.66 1.31
C ALA A 302 0.24 -2.74 0.72
N ILE A 303 1.14 -1.93 1.27
CA ILE A 303 2.60 -2.13 1.22
C ILE A 303 3.04 -2.38 2.66
N PHE A 304 3.77 -3.46 2.90
CA PHE A 304 4.32 -3.73 4.23
C PHE A 304 5.71 -4.34 4.15
N TRP A 305 6.48 -4.11 5.21
CA TRP A 305 7.80 -4.70 5.39
C TRP A 305 7.68 -5.99 6.18
N GLN A 306 8.46 -6.99 5.79
CA GLN A 306 8.42 -8.31 6.40
C GLN A 306 9.84 -8.84 6.58
N MET A 307 10.18 -9.17 7.81
CA MET A 307 11.39 -9.91 8.11
C MET A 307 11.14 -11.39 7.86
N THR A 308 12.08 -12.05 7.18
CA THR A 308 11.99 -13.45 6.81
C THR A 308 13.21 -14.20 7.32
N ILE A 309 12.97 -15.31 8.02
CA ILE A 309 13.98 -16.33 8.32
C ILE A 309 13.70 -17.56 7.46
N THR A 310 14.68 -18.03 6.71
CA THR A 310 14.60 -19.31 6.00
C THR A 310 15.70 -20.27 6.44
N GLY A 311 15.42 -21.56 6.42
CA GLY A 311 16.41 -22.60 6.73
C GLY A 311 15.81 -23.98 6.55
N THR A 312 16.60 -25.03 6.83
CA THR A 312 16.14 -26.42 6.78
C THR A 312 16.09 -27.04 8.17
N THR A 313 15.13 -27.91 8.42
CA THR A 313 15.10 -28.72 9.65
C THR A 313 16.15 -29.83 9.58
N SER A 314 16.38 -30.52 10.71
CA SER A 314 17.21 -31.73 10.74
C SER A 314 16.75 -32.79 9.75
N LEU A 315 15.44 -32.85 9.47
CA LEU A 315 14.76 -33.75 8.53
C LEU A 315 14.78 -33.25 7.07
N GLY A 316 15.48 -32.15 6.76
CA GLY A 316 15.60 -31.61 5.40
C GLY A 316 14.40 -30.78 4.92
N LEU A 317 13.39 -30.55 5.77
CA LEU A 317 12.23 -29.73 5.40
C LEU A 317 12.61 -28.25 5.42
N LYS A 318 12.35 -27.54 4.32
CA LYS A 318 12.50 -26.08 4.25
C LYS A 318 11.41 -25.39 5.07
N LEU A 319 11.82 -24.49 5.97
CA LEU A 319 10.91 -23.64 6.74
C LEU A 319 11.14 -22.18 6.37
N LYS A 320 10.04 -21.43 6.29
CA LYS A 320 10.02 -19.97 6.14
C LYS A 320 9.22 -19.39 7.31
N LEU A 321 9.89 -18.61 8.14
CA LEU A 321 9.28 -17.82 9.20
C LEU A 321 9.21 -16.36 8.76
N THR A 322 8.12 -15.69 9.08
CA THR A 322 7.86 -14.32 8.65
C THR A 322 7.31 -13.49 9.79
N SER A 323 7.79 -12.25 9.92
CA SER A 323 7.26 -11.27 10.85
C SER A 323 7.08 -9.94 10.14
N LYS A 324 5.88 -9.35 10.23
CA LYS A 324 5.61 -8.04 9.65
C LYS A 324 6.01 -6.96 10.64
N PHE A 325 6.59 -5.87 10.14
CA PHE A 325 6.93 -4.71 10.96
C PHE A 325 6.60 -3.42 10.20
N PRO A 326 6.13 -2.37 10.89
CA PRO A 326 5.80 -1.12 10.24
C PRO A 326 7.04 -0.23 10.10
N VAL A 327 7.16 0.37 8.92
CA VAL A 327 8.16 1.39 8.59
C VAL A 327 7.42 2.65 8.18
N LYS A 328 7.72 3.76 8.87
CA LYS A 328 7.17 5.08 8.58
C LYS A 328 8.25 5.96 7.97
N LYS A 329 7.82 7.09 7.43
CA LYS A 329 8.70 8.19 7.12
C LYS A 329 8.67 9.21 8.25
N GLU A 330 9.84 9.72 8.59
CA GLU A 330 10.00 10.86 9.48
C GLU A 330 10.66 11.98 8.68
N LYS A 331 10.16 13.20 8.83
CA LYS A 331 10.81 14.37 8.22
C LYS A 331 12.15 14.57 8.90
N LEU A 332 13.20 14.78 8.11
CA LEU A 332 14.47 15.24 8.65
C LEU A 332 14.20 16.64 9.21
N VAL A 333 14.25 16.78 10.54
CA VAL A 333 14.22 18.10 11.15
C VAL A 333 15.54 18.76 10.75
N ASP A 334 15.46 19.85 9.99
CA ASP A 334 16.62 20.65 9.64
C ASP A 334 17.17 21.23 10.96
N ASP A 335 18.24 20.64 11.50
CA ASP A 335 18.92 21.05 12.74
C ASP A 335 19.48 22.50 12.67
N LYS A 336 19.24 23.23 11.58
CA LYS A 336 19.66 24.61 11.39
C LYS A 336 18.82 25.64 12.16
N GLU A 337 17.61 25.32 12.60
CA GLU A 337 16.82 26.24 13.45
C GLU A 337 17.16 26.14 14.94
N ALA A 338 17.83 25.06 15.39
CA ALA A 338 18.20 24.88 16.80
C ALA A 338 19.48 25.63 17.23
N LEU A 339 20.23 26.23 16.29
CA LEU A 339 21.51 26.91 16.56
C LEU A 339 21.46 28.45 16.47
N VAL A 340 20.27 29.05 16.29
CA VAL A 340 20.12 30.53 16.21
C VAL A 340 19.56 31.15 17.51
N THR A 341 19.38 30.35 18.56
CA THR A 341 19.01 30.88 19.90
C THR A 341 19.96 30.37 20.97
N LEU A 342 21.20 30.85 20.95
CA LEU A 342 22.04 31.01 22.14
C LEU A 342 22.79 32.33 22.09
#